data_AF-A0A0B1YF61-F1
#
_entry.id   AF-A0A0B1YF61-F1
#
_cell.length_a   1.000
_cell.length_b   1.000
_cell.length_c   1.000
_cell.angle_alpha   90.00
_cell.angle_beta   90.00
_cell.angle_gamma   90.00
#
_symmetry.space_group_name_H-M   'P 1'
#
loop_
_entity.id
_entity.type
_entity.pdbx_description
1 polymer ?
#
loop_
_entity_poly.entity_id
_entity_poly.type
_entity_poly.pdbx_seq_one_letter_code
_entity_poly.pdbx_strand_id
1 'polypeptide(L)'
;MGSGKSTTMRLIAQRLYDAGQQALPIHERTEPHPVRATDELEHWFEPWRDATPRHLAERALARWSAFVQDVQAERRIPVMDGQLFHGDLTHLLLMEAETELIANYVRALTKIIAPLNPFVLYLWQEEVDRAIRTVCAERGQEWVEYQVNWKLAAPYCVRRRLTGLEGLIALYRDYRALTDQLFQQLPGAKLAIENSAQAWPTYERNILDALGLRARCS
;
A
#
# COMPACT_ATOMS: atom_id res chain seq x y z
N MET A 1 9.19 1.23 2.60
CA MET A 1 8.99 1.92 3.90
C MET A 1 9.66 3.28 3.81
N GLY A 2 9.22 4.32 4.52
CA GLY A 2 9.85 5.65 4.42
C GLY A 2 9.75 6.32 3.04
N SER A 3 8.94 5.81 2.12
CA SER A 3 8.88 6.24 0.73
C SER A 3 8.00 7.47 0.49
N GLY A 4 7.63 8.23 1.52
CA GLY A 4 6.83 9.46 1.42
C GLY A 4 5.33 9.32 1.19
N LYS A 5 4.77 8.11 1.17
CA LYS A 5 3.32 7.85 0.89
C LYS A 5 2.37 8.78 1.67
N SER A 6 2.51 8.83 2.99
CA SER A 6 1.63 9.59 3.87
C SER A 6 1.80 11.11 3.71
N THR A 7 2.98 11.57 3.31
CA THR A 7 3.22 12.99 2.98
C THR A 7 2.58 13.33 1.64
N THR A 8 2.75 12.48 0.63
CA THR A 8 2.10 12.65 -0.68
C THR A 8 0.58 12.61 -0.59
N MET A 9 0.02 11.70 0.21
CA MET A 9 -1.42 11.63 0.47
C MET A 9 -1.96 12.96 1.03
N ARG A 10 -1.28 13.52 2.05
CA ARG A 10 -1.65 14.82 2.64
C ARG A 10 -1.53 15.96 1.63
N LEU A 11 -0.47 15.98 0.82
CA LEU A 11 -0.29 16.98 -0.24
C LEU A 11 -1.45 16.94 -1.24
N ILE A 12 -1.80 15.76 -1.76
CA ILE A 12 -2.87 15.60 -2.74
C ILE A 12 -4.21 16.04 -2.12
N ALA A 13 -4.51 15.58 -0.89
CA ALA A 13 -5.72 15.98 -0.19
C ALA A 13 -5.81 17.50 0.00
N GLN A 14 -4.72 18.16 0.39
CA GLN A 14 -4.66 19.61 0.50
C GLN A 14 -4.93 20.30 -0.83
N ARG A 15 -4.34 19.82 -1.93
CA ARG A 15 -4.55 20.41 -3.26
C ARG A 15 -5.97 20.24 -3.78
N LEU A 16 -6.63 19.14 -3.45
CA LEU A 16 -8.05 18.95 -3.73
C LEU A 16 -8.91 19.97 -2.94
N TYR A 17 -8.62 20.17 -1.66
CA TYR A 17 -9.31 21.19 -0.85
C TYR A 17 -9.10 22.60 -1.40
N ASP A 18 -7.86 22.97 -1.75
CA ASP A 18 -7.53 24.27 -2.36
C ASP A 18 -8.29 24.49 -3.68
N ALA A 19 -8.59 23.41 -4.41
CA ALA A 19 -9.38 23.42 -5.64
C ALA A 19 -10.90 23.38 -5.41
N GLY A 20 -11.37 23.46 -4.15
CA GLY A 20 -12.78 23.41 -3.78
C GLY A 20 -13.40 22.01 -3.86
N GLN A 21 -12.59 20.96 -3.93
CA GLN A 21 -13.05 19.57 -3.97
C GLN A 21 -13.02 18.93 -2.58
N GLN A 22 -13.96 18.03 -2.31
CA GLN A 22 -14.05 17.35 -1.01
C GLN A 22 -13.15 16.11 -0.99
N ALA A 23 -11.89 16.28 -0.57
CA ALA A 23 -11.01 15.14 -0.33
C ALA A 23 -11.40 14.36 0.94
N LEU A 24 -11.15 13.04 0.92
CA LEU A 24 -11.21 12.13 2.06
C LEU A 24 -9.83 11.49 2.24
N PRO A 25 -8.92 12.09 3.03
CA PRO A 25 -7.61 11.51 3.31
C PRO A 25 -7.75 10.31 4.25
N ILE A 26 -7.17 9.16 3.88
CA ILE A 26 -7.24 7.91 4.65
C ILE A 26 -5.83 7.38 4.85
N HIS A 27 -5.35 7.45 6.09
CA HIS A 27 -4.03 6.99 6.48
C HIS A 27 -4.04 5.48 6.78
N GLU A 28 -2.92 4.78 6.55
CA GLU A 28 -2.76 3.34 6.77
C GLU A 28 -3.02 2.89 8.22
N ARG A 29 -3.09 3.84 9.15
CA ARG A 29 -3.33 3.65 10.59
C ARG A 29 -4.67 4.23 11.07
N THR A 30 -5.55 4.66 10.17
CA THR A 30 -6.91 5.09 10.52
C THR A 30 -7.64 3.94 11.20
N GLU A 31 -8.35 4.22 12.30
CA GLU A 31 -9.09 3.22 13.09
C GLU A 31 -10.54 3.71 13.36
N PRO A 32 -11.58 2.95 12.98
CA PRO A 32 -11.52 1.75 12.14
C PRO A 32 -11.04 2.09 10.72
N HIS A 33 -10.24 1.20 10.12
CA HIS A 33 -9.81 1.42 8.75
C HIS A 33 -10.90 0.96 7.78
N PRO A 34 -11.31 1.77 6.79
CA PRO A 34 -12.50 1.46 5.97
C PRO A 34 -12.33 0.22 5.10
N VAL A 35 -11.10 -0.12 4.72
CA VAL A 35 -10.81 -1.23 3.80
C VAL A 35 -9.92 -2.35 4.35
N ARG A 36 -9.51 -2.30 5.63
CA ARG A 36 -8.56 -3.27 6.20
C ARG A 36 -9.32 -4.51 6.68
N ALA A 37 -9.04 -5.66 6.11
CA ALA A 37 -9.78 -6.89 6.41
C ALA A 37 -9.39 -7.56 7.73
N THR A 38 -8.20 -7.23 8.23
CA THR A 38 -7.64 -7.82 9.45
C THR A 38 -8.19 -7.24 10.75
N ASP A 39 -8.81 -6.06 10.74
CA ASP A 39 -9.15 -5.32 11.98
C ASP A 39 -10.13 -6.03 12.89
N GLU A 40 -10.95 -6.91 12.32
CA GLU A 40 -11.92 -7.71 13.07
C GLU A 40 -11.41 -9.11 13.41
N LEU A 41 -10.16 -9.43 13.07
CA LEU A 41 -9.54 -10.70 13.44
C LEU A 41 -8.96 -10.61 14.85
N GLU A 42 -8.99 -11.72 15.58
CA GLU A 42 -8.43 -11.80 16.94
C GLU A 42 -6.91 -11.51 16.92
N HIS A 43 -6.21 -12.05 15.94
CA HIS A 43 -4.79 -11.88 15.68
C HIS A 43 -4.57 -11.05 14.41
N TRP A 44 -5.04 -9.80 14.42
CA TRP A 44 -4.98 -8.94 13.22
C TRP A 44 -3.58 -8.72 12.62
N PHE A 45 -2.49 -8.84 13.41
CA PHE A 45 -1.10 -8.80 12.95
C PHE A 45 -0.56 -10.16 12.46
N GLU A 46 -1.23 -11.25 12.81
CA GLU A 46 -0.88 -12.62 12.44
C GLU A 46 -2.09 -13.32 11.79
N PRO A 47 -2.66 -12.78 10.70
CA PRO A 47 -3.94 -13.27 10.17
C PRO A 47 -3.92 -14.73 9.70
N TRP A 48 -2.72 -15.33 9.52
CA TRP A 48 -2.56 -16.77 9.30
C TRP A 48 -3.03 -17.65 10.45
N ARG A 49 -3.28 -17.09 11.63
CA ARG A 49 -3.83 -17.81 12.80
C ARG A 49 -5.36 -17.91 12.75
N ASP A 50 -6.02 -16.96 12.08
CA ASP A 50 -7.48 -16.82 12.12
C ASP A 50 -8.15 -17.13 10.78
N ALA A 51 -7.41 -16.98 9.67
CA ALA A 51 -7.97 -17.06 8.33
C ALA A 51 -7.06 -17.81 7.36
N THR A 52 -7.68 -18.42 6.33
CA THR A 52 -6.95 -18.85 5.13
C THR A 52 -6.68 -17.63 4.23
N PRO A 53 -5.67 -17.69 3.33
CA PRO A 53 -5.44 -16.62 2.37
C PRO A 53 -6.67 -16.28 1.51
N ARG A 54 -7.43 -17.31 1.11
CA ARG A 54 -8.66 -17.13 0.33
C ARG A 54 -9.71 -16.36 1.13
N HIS A 55 -9.92 -16.75 2.39
CA HIS A 55 -10.87 -16.06 3.27
C HIS A 55 -10.47 -14.60 3.52
N LEU A 56 -9.17 -14.31 3.73
CA LEU A 56 -8.70 -12.93 3.88
C LEU A 56 -8.92 -12.10 2.62
N ALA A 57 -8.64 -12.66 1.44
CA ALA A 57 -8.88 -11.99 0.16
C ALA A 57 -10.37 -11.68 -0.04
N GLU A 58 -11.27 -12.62 0.26
CA GLU A 58 -12.73 -12.41 0.18
C GLU A 58 -13.21 -11.31 1.13
N ARG A 59 -12.73 -11.32 2.38
CA ARG A 59 -13.03 -10.26 3.36
C ARG A 59 -12.56 -8.88 2.88
N ALA A 60 -11.33 -8.80 2.36
CA ALA A 60 -10.79 -7.56 1.81
C ALA A 60 -11.64 -7.05 0.63
N LEU A 61 -12.02 -7.91 -0.31
CA LEU A 61 -12.87 -7.51 -1.44
C LEU A 61 -14.25 -7.02 -0.98
N ALA A 62 -14.84 -7.65 0.05
CA ALA A 62 -16.10 -7.17 0.63
C ALA A 62 -15.95 -5.78 1.26
N ARG A 63 -14.86 -5.54 2.00
CA ARG A 63 -14.54 -4.23 2.58
C ARG A 63 -14.36 -3.14 1.53
N TRP A 64 -13.59 -3.43 0.48
CA TRP A 64 -13.42 -2.52 -0.65
C TRP A 64 -14.74 -2.23 -1.36
N SER A 65 -15.61 -3.23 -1.50
CA SER A 65 -16.93 -3.05 -2.13
C SER A 65 -17.83 -2.12 -1.33
N ALA A 66 -17.89 -2.31 0.00
CA ALA A 66 -18.64 -1.41 0.89
C ALA A 66 -18.08 0.02 0.85
N PHE A 67 -16.77 0.17 0.94
CA PHE A 67 -16.11 1.47 0.86
C PHE A 67 -16.42 2.23 -0.43
N VAL A 68 -16.41 1.55 -1.59
CA VAL A 68 -16.76 2.17 -2.87
C VAL A 68 -18.20 2.69 -2.86
N GLN A 69 -19.14 1.92 -2.29
CA GLN A 69 -20.55 2.34 -2.18
C GLN A 69 -20.69 3.60 -1.31
N ASP A 70 -20.04 3.62 -0.15
CA ASP A 70 -20.10 4.75 0.80
C ASP A 70 -19.54 6.03 0.17
N VAL A 71 -18.36 5.95 -0.44
CA VAL A 71 -17.69 7.10 -1.07
C VAL A 71 -18.51 7.66 -2.24
N GLN A 72 -19.12 6.79 -3.06
CA GLN A 72 -19.97 7.24 -4.16
C GLN A 72 -21.21 7.99 -3.66
N ALA A 73 -21.79 7.54 -2.54
CA ALA A 73 -22.93 8.21 -1.92
C ALA A 73 -22.54 9.60 -1.35
N GLU A 74 -21.38 9.69 -0.71
CA GLU A 74 -20.90 10.93 -0.07
C GLU A 74 -20.29 11.95 -1.05
N ARG A 75 -20.00 11.55 -2.29
CA ARG A 75 -19.35 12.39 -3.33
C ARG A 75 -18.00 12.97 -2.89
N ARG A 76 -17.26 12.24 -2.06
CA ARG A 76 -15.90 12.59 -1.63
C ARG A 76 -14.86 11.92 -2.52
N ILE A 77 -13.66 12.48 -2.59
CA ILE A 77 -12.52 11.94 -3.35
C ILE A 77 -11.55 11.29 -2.38
N PRO A 78 -11.47 9.95 -2.30
CA PRO A 78 -10.53 9.28 -1.43
C PRO A 78 -9.09 9.52 -1.86
N VAL A 79 -8.24 9.82 -0.89
CA VAL A 79 -6.79 9.83 -1.06
C VAL A 79 -6.22 8.92 0.02
N MET A 80 -5.87 7.70 -0.37
CA MET A 80 -5.50 6.64 0.56
C MET A 80 -4.03 6.26 0.39
N ASP A 81 -3.29 6.11 1.48
CA ASP A 81 -1.90 5.68 1.42
C ASP A 81 -1.72 4.17 1.63
N GLY A 82 -1.01 3.54 0.68
CA GLY A 82 -0.46 2.19 0.82
C GLY A 82 -1.42 1.01 0.64
N GLN A 83 -2.71 1.13 0.93
CA GLN A 83 -3.61 -0.03 1.12
C GLN A 83 -3.83 -0.94 -0.09
N LEU A 84 -3.65 -0.46 -1.33
CA LEU A 84 -3.76 -1.31 -2.51
C LEU A 84 -2.66 -2.40 -2.53
N PHE A 85 -1.43 -2.01 -2.18
CA PHE A 85 -0.24 -2.87 -2.22
C PHE A 85 0.43 -3.00 -0.84
N HIS A 86 -0.26 -2.69 0.24
CA HIS A 86 0.16 -2.93 1.62
C HIS A 86 -1.09 -3.40 2.40
N GLY A 87 -0.98 -3.60 3.71
CA GLY A 87 -2.06 -4.20 4.48
C GLY A 87 -2.34 -5.62 4.01
N ASP A 88 -3.56 -5.89 3.55
CA ASP A 88 -4.02 -7.23 3.19
C ASP A 88 -3.19 -7.91 2.10
N LEU A 89 -2.66 -7.17 1.10
CA LEU A 89 -1.78 -7.78 0.10
C LEU A 89 -0.46 -8.29 0.72
N THR A 90 0.08 -7.55 1.68
CA THR A 90 1.28 -8.00 2.42
C THR A 90 0.96 -9.25 3.21
N HIS A 91 -0.20 -9.29 3.87
CA HIS A 91 -0.65 -10.46 4.61
C HIS A 91 -0.82 -11.68 3.69
N LEU A 92 -1.44 -11.53 2.51
CA LEU A 92 -1.57 -12.63 1.55
C LEU A 92 -0.21 -13.23 1.18
N LEU A 93 0.81 -12.41 0.90
CA LEU A 93 2.16 -12.94 0.66
C LEU A 93 2.69 -13.67 1.89
N LEU A 94 2.61 -13.05 3.07
CA LEU A 94 3.13 -13.59 4.33
C LEU A 94 2.49 -14.94 4.70
N MET A 95 1.22 -15.15 4.33
CA MET A 95 0.47 -16.38 4.54
C MET A 95 0.76 -17.49 3.49
N GLU A 96 1.76 -17.31 2.62
CA GLU A 96 2.05 -18.20 1.48
C GLU A 96 0.88 -18.35 0.50
N ALA A 97 0.12 -17.28 0.25
CA ALA A 97 -0.88 -17.31 -0.81
C ALA A 97 -0.25 -17.67 -2.16
N GLU A 98 -0.93 -18.52 -2.93
CA GLU A 98 -0.55 -18.82 -4.30
C GLU A 98 -0.51 -17.53 -5.14
N THR A 99 0.48 -17.42 -6.04
CA THR A 99 0.62 -16.25 -6.91
C THR A 99 -0.64 -15.97 -7.74
N GLU A 100 -1.34 -17.03 -8.17
CA GLU A 100 -2.60 -16.91 -8.90
C GLU A 100 -3.72 -16.33 -8.01
N LEU A 101 -3.81 -16.73 -6.73
CA LEU A 101 -4.76 -16.16 -5.78
C LEU A 101 -4.49 -14.67 -5.58
N ILE A 102 -3.22 -14.27 -5.39
CA ILE A 102 -2.83 -12.87 -5.24
C ILE A 102 -3.20 -12.07 -6.49
N ALA A 103 -2.88 -12.57 -7.68
CA ALA A 103 -3.19 -11.89 -8.94
C ALA A 103 -4.70 -11.77 -9.17
N ASN A 104 -5.49 -12.81 -8.83
CA ASN A 104 -6.95 -12.79 -8.89
C ASN A 104 -7.54 -11.77 -7.90
N TYR A 105 -7.02 -11.71 -6.67
CA TYR A 105 -7.42 -10.72 -5.68
C TYR A 105 -7.22 -9.29 -6.20
N VAL A 106 -6.04 -8.96 -6.72
CA VAL A 106 -5.77 -7.61 -7.26
C VAL A 106 -6.66 -7.31 -8.47
N ARG A 107 -6.86 -8.27 -9.38
CA ARG A 107 -7.80 -8.11 -10.51
C ARG A 107 -9.24 -7.87 -10.03
N ALA A 108 -9.71 -8.58 -9.01
CA ALA A 108 -11.05 -8.36 -8.45
C ALA A 108 -11.15 -6.98 -7.80
N LEU A 109 -10.16 -6.60 -6.99
CA LEU A 109 -10.11 -5.29 -6.34
C LEU A 109 -10.13 -4.16 -7.36
N THR A 110 -9.31 -4.23 -8.42
CA THR A 110 -9.31 -3.20 -9.49
C THR A 110 -10.66 -3.03 -10.16
N LYS A 111 -11.45 -4.11 -10.34
CA LYS A 111 -12.82 -4.03 -10.86
C LYS A 111 -13.76 -3.35 -9.86
N ILE A 112 -13.63 -3.66 -8.57
CA ILE A 112 -14.43 -3.05 -7.50
C ILE A 112 -14.21 -1.54 -7.44
N ILE A 113 -12.95 -1.08 -7.52
CA ILE A 113 -12.64 0.36 -7.43
C ILE A 113 -12.80 1.11 -8.75
N ALA A 114 -13.00 0.43 -9.88
CA ALA A 114 -13.12 1.06 -11.20
C ALA A 114 -14.19 2.18 -11.29
N PRO A 115 -15.37 2.07 -10.66
CA PRO A 115 -16.36 3.15 -10.65
C PRO A 115 -15.89 4.46 -10.00
N LEU A 116 -14.81 4.43 -9.19
CA LEU A 116 -14.19 5.62 -8.61
C LEU A 116 -13.18 6.30 -9.56
N ASN A 117 -12.94 5.75 -10.74
CA ASN A 117 -11.90 6.20 -11.69
C ASN A 117 -10.52 6.39 -11.02
N PRO A 118 -9.94 5.32 -10.45
CA PRO A 118 -8.77 5.44 -9.58
C PRO A 118 -7.52 5.87 -10.36
N PHE A 119 -6.71 6.70 -9.70
CA PHE A 119 -5.33 6.97 -10.11
C PHE A 119 -4.37 6.28 -9.15
N VAL A 120 -3.53 5.37 -9.65
CA VAL A 120 -2.58 4.63 -8.81
C VAL A 120 -1.19 5.25 -8.87
N LEU A 121 -0.74 5.82 -7.75
CA LEU A 121 0.62 6.32 -7.58
C LEU A 121 1.51 5.26 -6.91
N TYR A 122 2.60 4.88 -7.57
CA TYR A 122 3.56 3.90 -7.07
C TYR A 122 4.93 4.55 -6.82
N LEU A 123 5.24 4.78 -5.54
CA LEU A 123 6.54 5.30 -5.10
C LEU A 123 7.48 4.14 -4.81
N TRP A 124 8.63 4.10 -5.47
CA TRP A 124 9.60 3.02 -5.34
C TRP A 124 11.04 3.55 -5.25
N GLN A 125 11.93 2.72 -4.73
CA GLN A 125 13.36 2.99 -4.64
C GLN A 125 14.11 1.88 -5.37
N GLU A 126 15.05 2.25 -6.23
CA GLU A 126 15.84 1.32 -7.04
C GLU A 126 16.56 0.27 -6.18
N GLU A 127 17.34 0.74 -5.21
CA GLU A 127 18.12 -0.13 -4.34
C GLU A 127 17.36 -0.47 -3.05
N VAL A 128 16.54 -1.53 -3.09
CA VAL A 128 15.72 -2.01 -1.95
C VAL A 128 16.54 -2.23 -0.68
N ASP A 129 17.76 -2.76 -0.82
CA ASP A 129 18.66 -3.03 0.30
C ASP A 129 19.06 -1.71 0.99
N ARG A 130 19.61 -0.78 0.20
CA ARG A 130 20.00 0.56 0.66
C ARG A 130 18.81 1.27 1.32
N ALA A 131 17.65 1.23 0.67
CA ALA A 131 16.41 1.80 1.19
C ALA A 131 16.05 1.29 2.60
N ILE A 132 16.07 -0.03 2.80
CA ILE A 132 15.75 -0.65 4.08
C ILE A 132 16.80 -0.26 5.12
N ARG A 133 18.10 -0.36 4.79
CA ARG A 133 19.17 0.01 5.73
C ARG A 133 19.11 1.48 6.14
N THR A 134 18.77 2.39 5.22
CA THR A 134 18.54 3.80 5.55
C THR A 134 17.40 3.95 6.56
N VAL A 135 16.25 3.32 6.31
CA VAL A 135 15.12 3.37 7.25
C VAL A 135 15.47 2.75 8.60
N CYS A 136 16.24 1.66 8.62
CA CYS A 136 16.73 1.04 9.85
C CYS A 136 17.64 1.99 10.64
N ALA A 137 18.55 2.69 9.97
CA ALA A 137 19.43 3.67 10.59
C ALA A 137 18.66 4.88 11.16
N GLU A 138 17.61 5.34 10.47
CA GLU A 138 16.78 6.47 10.91
C GLU A 138 15.86 6.11 12.08
N ARG A 139 15.32 4.88 12.11
CA ARG A 139 14.31 4.46 13.10
C ARG A 139 14.86 3.71 14.30
N GLY A 140 16.13 3.31 14.24
CA GLY A 140 16.81 2.62 15.33
C GLY A 140 16.46 1.13 15.45
N GLN A 141 17.23 0.46 16.30
CA GLN A 141 17.25 -1.01 16.43
C GLN A 141 15.91 -1.59 16.90
N GLU A 142 15.22 -0.94 17.84
CA GLU A 142 13.92 -1.41 18.35
C GLU A 142 12.88 -1.56 17.23
N TRP A 143 12.86 -0.60 16.29
CA TRP A 143 11.96 -0.67 15.15
C TRP A 143 12.34 -1.80 14.19
N VAL A 144 13.63 -2.07 14.00
CA VAL A 144 14.11 -3.20 13.19
C VAL A 144 13.69 -4.52 13.81
N GLU A 145 13.94 -4.69 15.10
CA GLU A 145 13.58 -5.88 15.86
C GLU A 145 12.08 -6.14 15.81
N TYR A 146 11.27 -5.09 16.00
CA TYR A 146 9.82 -5.19 15.82
C TYR A 146 9.48 -5.77 14.43
N GLN A 147 9.98 -5.15 13.35
CA GLN A 147 9.66 -5.58 11.98
C GLN A 147 10.15 -6.99 11.66
N VAL A 148 11.33 -7.37 12.15
CA VAL A 148 11.90 -8.70 11.99
C VAL A 148 11.05 -9.73 12.74
N ASN A 149 10.74 -9.48 14.01
CA ASN A 149 10.09 -10.45 14.88
C ASN A 149 8.71 -10.87 14.38
N TRP A 150 7.87 -9.92 13.97
CA TRP A 150 6.51 -10.27 13.52
C TRP A 150 6.49 -10.79 12.07
N LYS A 151 7.24 -10.19 11.14
CA LYS A 151 7.20 -10.60 9.72
C LYS A 151 7.89 -11.91 9.48
N LEU A 152 9.02 -12.15 10.12
CA LEU A 152 9.80 -13.37 9.86
C LEU A 152 9.22 -14.59 10.57
N ALA A 153 8.28 -14.39 11.50
CA ALA A 153 7.44 -15.45 12.06
C ALA A 153 6.36 -15.94 11.08
N ALA A 154 6.07 -15.20 10.00
CA ALA A 154 5.04 -15.59 9.06
C ALA A 154 5.42 -16.84 8.23
N PRO A 155 4.43 -17.65 7.79
CA PRO A 155 4.65 -18.87 7.01
C PRO A 155 5.64 -18.73 5.84
N TYR A 156 5.51 -17.65 5.05
CA TYR A 156 6.38 -17.35 3.90
C TYR A 156 7.86 -17.27 4.27
N CYS A 157 8.14 -16.60 5.37
CA CYS A 157 9.49 -16.32 5.85
C CYS A 157 10.10 -17.57 6.51
N VAL A 158 9.31 -18.27 7.32
CA VAL A 158 9.73 -19.51 8.02
C VAL A 158 10.13 -20.58 7.01
N ARG A 159 9.30 -20.82 5.98
CA ARG A 159 9.61 -21.82 4.93
C ARG A 159 10.92 -21.51 4.19
N ARG A 160 11.20 -20.23 3.97
CA ARG A 160 12.41 -19.73 3.30
C ARG A 160 13.60 -19.53 4.24
N ARG A 161 13.44 -19.81 5.54
CA ARG A 161 14.46 -19.62 6.58
C ARG A 161 15.01 -18.19 6.61
N LEU A 162 14.14 -17.20 6.37
CA LEU A 162 14.51 -15.79 6.42
C LEU A 162 14.73 -15.38 7.88
N THR A 163 15.91 -14.82 8.18
CA THR A 163 16.27 -14.41 9.55
C THR A 163 16.96 -13.04 9.57
N GLY A 164 16.75 -12.29 10.66
CA GLY A 164 17.38 -10.99 10.89
C GLY A 164 17.09 -9.96 9.79
N LEU A 165 17.94 -8.94 9.72
CA LEU A 165 17.83 -7.86 8.73
C LEU A 165 17.93 -8.38 7.28
N GLU A 166 18.82 -9.34 7.03
CA GLU A 166 18.98 -9.91 5.68
C GLU A 166 17.73 -10.66 5.21
N GLY A 167 17.08 -11.39 6.12
CA GLY A 167 15.78 -12.01 5.85
C GLY A 167 14.69 -10.99 5.55
N LEU A 168 14.67 -9.87 6.27
CA LEU A 168 13.75 -8.76 6.00
C LEU A 168 14.01 -8.13 4.63
N ILE A 169 15.27 -7.92 4.25
CA ILE A 169 15.66 -7.40 2.93
C ILE A 169 15.23 -8.36 1.82
N ALA A 170 15.47 -9.67 1.99
CA ALA A 170 15.03 -10.69 1.04
C ALA A 170 13.51 -10.70 0.86
N LEU A 171 12.74 -10.65 1.96
CA LEU A 171 11.28 -10.53 1.91
C LEU A 171 10.83 -9.31 1.09
N TYR A 172 11.46 -8.16 1.29
CA TYR A 172 11.08 -6.95 0.56
C TYR A 172 11.54 -6.93 -0.90
N ARG A 173 12.62 -7.64 -1.27
CA ARG A 173 12.98 -7.87 -2.67
C ARG A 173 11.92 -8.71 -3.38
N ASP A 174 11.46 -9.79 -2.74
CA ASP A 174 10.36 -10.61 -3.25
C ASP A 174 9.07 -9.79 -3.37
N TYR A 175 8.75 -9.00 -2.34
CA TYR A 175 7.57 -8.15 -2.34
C TYR A 175 7.64 -7.07 -3.43
N ARG A 176 8.83 -6.51 -3.68
CA ARG A 176 9.04 -5.55 -4.76
C ARG A 176 8.79 -6.18 -6.12
N ALA A 177 9.36 -7.36 -6.38
CA ALA A 177 9.15 -8.08 -7.63
C ALA A 177 7.66 -8.38 -7.87
N LEU A 178 6.95 -8.84 -6.84
CA LEU A 178 5.50 -9.08 -6.90
C LEU A 178 4.73 -7.78 -7.22
N THR A 179 4.99 -6.70 -6.48
CA THR A 179 4.26 -5.44 -6.66
C THR A 179 4.57 -4.75 -7.98
N ASP A 180 5.80 -4.86 -8.51
CA ASP A 180 6.15 -4.38 -9.85
C ASP A 180 5.33 -5.09 -10.94
N GLN A 181 5.25 -6.43 -10.87
CA GLN A 181 4.46 -7.22 -11.82
C GLN A 181 2.97 -6.87 -11.75
N LEU A 182 2.42 -6.76 -10.53
CA LEU A 182 1.03 -6.37 -10.33
C LEU A 182 0.77 -4.95 -10.86
N PHE A 183 1.65 -3.99 -10.56
CA PHE A 183 1.53 -2.61 -11.02
C PHE A 183 1.53 -2.50 -12.54
N GLN A 184 2.41 -3.24 -13.22
CA GLN A 184 2.44 -3.27 -14.70
C GLN A 184 1.12 -3.73 -15.30
N GLN A 185 0.45 -4.70 -14.66
CA GLN A 185 -0.82 -5.28 -15.10
C GLN A 185 -2.06 -4.46 -14.72
N LEU A 186 -1.93 -3.47 -13.82
CA LEU A 186 -3.07 -2.63 -13.41
C LEU A 186 -3.65 -1.87 -14.62
N PRO A 187 -4.98 -1.89 -14.80
CA PRO A 187 -5.64 -1.05 -15.79
C PRO A 187 -5.75 0.41 -15.29
N GLY A 188 -6.02 1.33 -16.21
CA GLY A 188 -6.34 2.71 -15.87
C GLY A 188 -5.13 3.63 -15.65
N ALA A 189 -5.40 4.81 -15.08
CA ALA A 189 -4.40 5.85 -14.88
C ALA A 189 -3.46 5.48 -13.73
N LYS A 190 -2.16 5.52 -14.01
CA LYS A 190 -1.13 5.20 -13.03
C LYS A 190 0.16 5.95 -13.30
N LEU A 191 0.92 6.22 -12.25
CA LEU A 191 2.23 6.85 -12.31
C LEU A 191 3.17 6.15 -11.34
N ALA A 192 4.35 5.77 -11.82
CA ALA A 192 5.44 5.28 -10.97
C ALA A 192 6.50 6.37 -10.82
N ILE A 193 6.99 6.58 -9.61
CA ILE A 193 8.07 7.53 -9.31
C ILE A 193 9.17 6.79 -8.55
N GLU A 194 10.33 6.71 -9.19
CA GLU A 194 11.59 6.38 -8.52
C GLU A 194 11.95 7.57 -7.62
N ASN A 195 12.11 7.33 -6.31
CA ASN A 195 12.36 8.39 -5.35
C ASN A 195 13.64 8.24 -4.52
N SER A 196 14.62 7.45 -4.98
CA SER A 196 15.89 7.27 -4.27
C SER A 196 16.67 8.57 -4.12
N ALA A 197 16.58 9.48 -5.10
CA ALA A 197 17.26 10.78 -5.05
C ALA A 197 16.60 11.79 -4.09
N GLN A 198 15.45 11.48 -3.50
CA GLN A 198 14.72 12.34 -2.56
C GLN A 198 14.43 13.77 -3.09
N ALA A 199 14.32 13.95 -4.41
CA ALA A 199 14.01 15.23 -5.06
C ALA A 199 12.51 15.58 -4.95
N TRP A 200 11.99 15.66 -3.72
CA TRP A 200 10.56 15.83 -3.40
C TRP A 200 9.87 16.94 -4.18
N PRO A 201 10.42 18.17 -4.30
CA PRO A 201 9.76 19.22 -5.07
C PRO A 201 9.49 18.85 -6.53
N THR A 202 10.36 18.05 -7.15
CA THR A 202 10.17 17.54 -8.51
C THR A 202 9.10 16.46 -8.55
N TYR A 203 9.14 15.52 -7.61
CA TYR A 203 8.16 14.43 -7.55
C TYR A 203 6.75 14.95 -7.29
N GLU A 204 6.60 15.87 -6.35
CA GLU A 204 5.34 16.53 -6.03
C GLU A 204 4.76 17.25 -7.24
N ARG A 205 5.59 18.01 -7.97
CA ARG A 205 5.15 18.65 -9.22
C ARG A 205 4.66 17.63 -10.23
N ASN A 206 5.41 16.56 -10.48
CA ASN A 206 5.01 15.51 -11.43
C ASN A 206 3.70 14.82 -11.04
N ILE A 207 3.48 14.59 -9.74
CA ILE A 207 2.24 14.02 -9.20
C ILE A 207 1.07 14.96 -9.44
N LEU A 208 1.21 16.24 -9.09
CA LEU A 208 0.15 17.23 -9.26
C LEU A 208 -0.17 17.48 -10.73
N ASP A 209 0.82 17.39 -11.62
CA ASP A 209 0.63 17.48 -13.07
C ASP A 209 -0.22 16.32 -13.58
N ALA A 210 0.15 15.10 -13.20
CA ALA A 210 -0.56 13.90 -13.62
C ALA A 210 -2.00 13.83 -13.09
N LEU A 211 -2.26 14.46 -11.93
CA LEU A 211 -3.59 14.57 -11.33
C LEU A 211 -4.36 15.81 -11.82
N GLY A 212 -3.75 16.71 -12.61
CA GLY A 212 -4.38 17.96 -13.03
C GLY A 212 -4.64 18.95 -11.89
N LEU A 213 -3.86 18.88 -10.81
CA LEU A 213 -4.01 19.66 -9.58
C LEU A 213 -2.98 20.80 -9.45
N ARG A 214 -2.39 21.27 -10.55
CA ARG A 214 -1.54 22.48 -10.51
C ARG A 214 -2.35 23.67 -10.04
N ALA A 215 -1.74 24.49 -9.16
CA ALA A 215 -2.25 25.81 -8.86
C ALA A 215 -2.40 26.57 -10.18
N ARG A 216 -3.60 27.10 -10.46
CA ARG A 216 -3.76 28.05 -11.55
C ARG A 216 -2.95 29.28 -11.16
N CYS A 217 -1.95 29.65 -11.96
CA CYS A 217 -1.32 30.95 -11.81
C CYS A 217 -2.42 32.01 -12.01
N SER A 218 -2.76 32.72 -10.93
CA SER A 218 -3.53 33.97 -10.98
C SER A 218 -2.69 35.07 -11.60
#